data_AF-A0A1F6H1A5-F1
#
_entry.id   AF-A0A1F6H1A5-F1
#
_cell.length_a   1.000
_cell.length_b   1.000
_cell.length_c   1.000
_cell.angle_alpha   90.00
_cell.angle_beta   90.00
_cell.angle_gamma   90.00
#
_symmetry.space_group_name_H-M   'P 1'
#
loop_
_entity.id
_entity.type
_entity.pdbx_description
1 polymer ?
#
loop_
_entity_poly.entity_id
_entity_poly.type
_entity_poly.pdbx_seq_one_letter_code
_entity_poly.pdbx_strand_id
1 'polypeptide(L)'
;MILFHGTTEENAKRIIKEGFMPDRKYNWQIKSKPGFVYLSLAYAPFYANAANSESRNRALIKVEVKESALYPDEDYVMYGLGKPKYTQDDLNRLDLEEHKWLWEKSLEYLGNVSAKPKDITIIGCRVFDTTNLLSVCDPGITPINYMLMGEYYHKLTEWIFEGNNPIDFRDPIFRPSAIIDRKA
;
A
#
# COMPACT_ATOMS: atom_id res chain seq x y z
N MET A 1 -11.70 3.60 9.03
CA MET A 1 -10.95 3.96 7.82
C MET A 1 -10.82 2.75 6.92
N ILE A 2 -11.07 2.93 5.61
CA ILE A 2 -10.99 1.87 4.61
C ILE A 2 -9.63 1.95 3.92
N LEU A 3 -8.91 0.83 3.90
CA LEU A 3 -7.55 0.71 3.35
C LEU A 3 -7.38 -0.61 2.61
N PHE A 4 -6.27 -0.77 1.90
CA PHE A 4 -5.95 -1.97 1.15
C PHE A 4 -4.60 -2.56 1.56
N HIS A 5 -4.52 -3.89 1.56
CA HIS A 5 -3.28 -4.64 1.66
C HIS A 5 -3.03 -5.42 0.37
N GLY A 6 -1.87 -5.19 -0.25
CA GLY A 6 -1.43 -5.88 -1.45
C GLY A 6 -0.59 -7.11 -1.12
N THR A 7 -0.95 -8.27 -1.67
CA THR A 7 -0.20 -9.52 -1.43
C THR A 7 -0.40 -10.55 -2.56
N THR A 8 0.14 -11.75 -2.39
CA THR A 8 -0.07 -12.87 -3.32
C THR A 8 -1.44 -13.52 -3.10
N GLU A 9 -2.00 -14.18 -4.12
CA GLU A 9 -3.26 -14.92 -3.96
C GLU A 9 -3.19 -15.96 -2.81
N GLU A 10 -2.08 -16.67 -2.71
CA GLU A 10 -1.85 -17.68 -1.67
C GLU A 10 -1.85 -17.07 -0.26
N ASN A 11 -1.19 -15.92 -0.10
CA ASN A 11 -1.18 -15.19 1.15
C ASN A 11 -2.56 -14.65 1.50
N ALA A 12 -3.32 -14.15 0.52
CA ALA A 12 -4.67 -13.64 0.76
C ALA A 12 -5.64 -14.74 1.21
N LYS A 13 -5.66 -15.91 0.54
CA LYS A 13 -6.46 -17.07 0.96
C LYS A 13 -6.21 -17.43 2.42
N ARG A 14 -4.94 -17.39 2.81
CA ARG A 14 -4.52 -17.67 4.17
C ARG A 14 -4.91 -16.57 5.16
N ILE A 15 -4.69 -15.29 4.82
CA ILE A 15 -5.06 -14.14 5.66
C ILE A 15 -6.58 -14.13 5.91
N ILE A 16 -7.39 -14.47 4.92
CA ILE A 16 -8.84 -14.59 5.07
C ILE A 16 -9.20 -15.70 6.07
N LYS A 17 -8.46 -16.81 6.06
CA LYS A 17 -8.72 -17.96 6.93
C LYS A 17 -8.20 -17.78 8.35
N GLU A 18 -7.00 -17.22 8.50
CA GLU A 18 -6.21 -17.21 9.74
C GLU A 18 -6.05 -15.82 10.36
N GLY A 19 -6.45 -14.77 9.63
CA GLY A 19 -6.11 -13.38 9.95
C GLY A 19 -4.69 -13.00 9.53
N PHE A 20 -4.34 -11.74 9.80
CA PHE A 20 -2.97 -11.26 9.63
C PHE A 20 -2.07 -11.85 10.73
N MET A 21 -0.89 -12.36 10.35
CA MET A 21 0.08 -12.91 11.29
C MET A 21 1.40 -12.11 11.24
N PRO A 22 2.03 -11.86 12.40
CA PRO A 22 3.11 -10.88 12.54
C PRO A 22 4.46 -11.29 11.92
N ASP A 23 4.75 -12.57 11.73
CA ASP A 23 6.09 -13.03 11.31
C ASP A 23 6.03 -13.95 10.10
N ARG A 24 6.32 -13.44 8.89
CA ARG A 24 6.45 -14.26 7.67
C ARG A 24 7.54 -13.76 6.72
N LYS A 25 7.84 -14.59 5.72
CA LYS A 25 8.80 -14.31 4.65
C LYS A 25 8.63 -12.89 4.11
N TYR A 26 9.75 -12.18 4.03
CA TYR A 26 9.82 -10.78 3.64
C TYR A 26 10.08 -10.67 2.13
N ASN A 27 9.48 -9.65 1.52
CA ASN A 27 9.63 -9.37 0.09
C ASN A 27 10.67 -8.29 -0.19
N TRP A 28 11.18 -7.64 0.86
CA TRP A 28 12.05 -6.49 0.79
C TRP A 28 13.41 -6.80 1.40
N GLN A 29 14.43 -6.05 0.99
CA GLN A 29 15.77 -6.14 1.58
C GLN A 29 15.75 -5.77 3.07
N ILE A 30 14.88 -4.82 3.44
CA ILE A 30 14.59 -4.44 4.82
C ILE A 30 13.31 -5.16 5.25
N LYS A 31 13.39 -5.90 6.34
CA LYS A 31 12.24 -6.60 6.92
C LYS A 31 11.31 -5.59 7.55
N SER A 32 10.04 -5.67 7.16
CA SER A 32 8.91 -5.03 7.81
C SER A 32 9.00 -5.11 9.33
N LYS A 33 8.54 -4.06 10.02
CA LYS A 33 8.59 -4.01 11.48
C LYS A 33 7.71 -5.12 12.08
N PRO A 34 8.24 -5.97 12.97
CA PRO A 34 7.46 -7.03 13.59
C PRO A 34 6.23 -6.49 14.32
N GLY A 35 5.10 -7.19 14.19
CA GLY A 35 3.84 -6.82 14.85
C GLY A 35 2.98 -5.80 14.11
N PHE A 36 3.41 -5.34 12.93
CA PHE A 36 2.67 -4.40 12.10
C PHE A 36 2.26 -5.01 10.75
N VAL A 37 1.12 -4.54 10.23
CA VAL A 37 0.62 -4.82 8.89
C VAL A 37 0.55 -3.52 8.14
N TYR A 38 1.05 -3.54 6.92
CA TYR A 38 1.17 -2.38 6.06
C TYR A 38 -0.05 -2.27 5.15
N LEU A 39 -0.63 -1.08 5.16
CA LEU A 39 -1.89 -0.75 4.52
C LEU A 39 -1.71 0.52 3.68
N SER A 40 -2.42 0.59 2.57
CA SER A 40 -2.31 1.69 1.64
C SER A 40 -3.66 2.11 1.09
N LEU A 41 -3.79 3.40 0.78
CA LEU A 41 -4.86 3.91 -0.09
C LEU A 41 -4.54 3.69 -1.57
N ALA A 42 -3.26 3.71 -1.94
CA ALA A 42 -2.84 3.93 -3.32
C ALA A 42 -1.92 2.84 -3.88
N TYR A 43 -1.04 2.28 -3.07
CA TYR A 43 0.07 1.46 -3.54
C TYR A 43 -0.13 -0.03 -3.33
N ALA A 44 -1.33 -0.46 -2.89
CA ALA A 44 -1.61 -1.87 -2.69
C ALA A 44 -1.37 -2.74 -3.95
N PRO A 45 -1.72 -2.31 -5.19
CA PRO A 45 -1.38 -3.07 -6.39
C PRO A 45 0.14 -3.24 -6.58
N PHE A 46 0.91 -2.18 -6.37
CA PHE A 46 2.38 -2.24 -6.44
C PHE A 46 2.97 -3.19 -5.39
N TYR A 47 2.50 -3.12 -4.14
CA TYR A 47 2.94 -4.03 -3.08
C TYR A 47 2.57 -5.47 -3.34
N ALA A 48 1.40 -5.71 -3.94
CA ALA A 48 1.03 -7.03 -4.39
C ALA A 48 2.01 -7.53 -5.46
N ASN A 49 2.35 -6.69 -6.46
CA ASN A 49 3.32 -7.05 -7.50
C ASN A 49 4.71 -7.37 -6.94
N ALA A 50 5.17 -6.60 -5.95
CA ALA A 50 6.45 -6.80 -5.28
C ALA A 50 6.47 -8.03 -4.36
N ALA A 51 5.33 -8.67 -4.11
CA ALA A 51 5.27 -9.85 -3.25
C ALA A 51 5.89 -11.08 -3.93
N ASN A 52 6.69 -11.83 -3.18
CA ASN A 52 7.45 -12.98 -3.65
C ASN A 52 6.52 -14.17 -3.98
N SER A 53 6.29 -14.43 -5.27
CA SER A 53 5.59 -15.61 -5.78
C SER A 53 5.91 -15.80 -7.27
N GLU A 54 6.02 -17.07 -7.68
CA GLU A 54 6.17 -17.49 -9.08
C GLU A 54 4.86 -17.32 -9.89
N SER A 55 3.71 -17.27 -9.21
CA SER A 55 2.43 -16.99 -9.85
C SER A 55 2.38 -15.53 -10.31
N ARG A 56 1.53 -15.22 -11.30
CA ARG A 56 1.17 -13.82 -11.64
C ARG A 56 -0.11 -13.35 -10.95
N ASN A 57 -0.84 -14.25 -10.31
CA ASN A 57 -2.02 -13.87 -9.56
C ASN A 57 -1.62 -13.16 -8.27
N ARG A 58 -2.23 -12.00 -8.06
CA ARG A 58 -2.08 -11.15 -6.89
C ARG A 58 -3.43 -10.87 -6.27
N ALA A 59 -3.40 -10.35 -5.07
CA ALA A 59 -4.61 -10.06 -4.33
C ALA A 59 -4.54 -8.70 -3.64
N LEU A 60 -5.68 -8.02 -3.65
CA LEU A 60 -5.96 -6.85 -2.82
C LEU A 60 -6.94 -7.27 -1.74
N ILE A 61 -6.56 -7.08 -0.48
CA ILE A 61 -7.45 -7.28 0.67
C ILE A 61 -7.91 -5.91 1.11
N LYS A 62 -9.22 -5.66 1.04
CA LYS A 62 -9.83 -4.43 1.54
C LYS A 62 -10.11 -4.62 3.03
N VAL A 63 -9.70 -3.66 3.83
CA VAL A 63 -9.78 -3.72 5.29
C VAL A 63 -10.40 -2.46 5.87
N GLU A 64 -10.96 -2.60 7.06
CA GLU A 64 -11.37 -1.50 7.91
C GLU A 64 -10.52 -1.47 9.19
N VAL A 65 -10.03 -0.28 9.53
CA VAL A 65 -9.24 -0.02 10.74
C VAL A 65 -9.74 1.25 11.42
N LYS A 66 -9.83 1.26 12.75
CA LYS A 66 -10.14 2.48 13.51
C LYS A 66 -8.95 3.44 13.45
N GLU A 67 -9.20 4.72 13.27
CA GLU A 67 -8.13 5.75 13.19
C GLU A 67 -7.22 5.75 14.42
N SER A 68 -7.78 5.55 15.61
CA SER A 68 -7.02 5.42 16.87
C SER A 68 -6.06 4.22 16.92
N ALA A 69 -6.16 3.28 15.97
CA ALA A 69 -5.30 2.11 15.85
C ALA A 69 -4.29 2.22 14.69
N LEU A 70 -4.31 3.32 13.94
CA LEU A 70 -3.34 3.58 12.88
C LEU A 70 -2.02 4.11 13.44
N TYR A 71 -0.95 3.74 12.75
CA TYR A 71 0.42 4.18 12.94
C TYR A 71 0.96 4.68 11.60
N PRO A 72 1.98 5.54 11.58
CA PRO A 72 2.64 5.88 10.34
C PRO A 72 3.31 4.64 9.72
N ASP A 73 3.53 4.73 8.42
CA ASP A 73 4.47 3.85 7.71
C ASP A 73 5.91 4.25 8.06
N GLU A 74 6.82 3.30 8.25
CA GLU A 74 8.21 3.65 8.58
C GLU A 74 8.87 4.53 7.52
N ASP A 75 8.57 4.35 6.23
CA ASP A 75 9.21 5.13 5.19
C ASP A 75 8.92 6.62 5.41
N TYR A 76 7.69 6.96 5.80
CA TYR A 76 7.33 8.35 6.14
C TYR A 76 8.17 8.91 7.28
N VAL A 77 8.28 8.15 8.37
CA VAL A 77 9.04 8.60 9.55
C VAL A 77 10.52 8.72 9.20
N MET A 78 11.07 7.76 8.45
CA MET A 78 12.46 7.77 8.02
C MET A 78 12.77 8.94 7.08
N TYR A 79 11.87 9.32 6.18
CA TYR A 79 11.98 10.57 5.42
C TYR A 79 12.04 11.80 6.33
N GLY A 80 11.15 11.89 7.33
CA GLY A 80 11.13 12.99 8.30
C GLY A 80 12.42 13.10 9.13
N LEU A 81 13.09 11.97 9.38
CA LEU A 81 14.39 11.91 10.06
C LEU A 81 15.58 12.17 9.12
N GLY A 82 15.35 12.52 7.85
CA GLY A 82 16.40 12.75 6.86
C GLY A 82 17.10 11.47 6.39
N LYS A 83 16.45 10.31 6.53
CA LYS A 83 16.95 8.98 6.15
C LYS A 83 16.09 8.34 5.05
N PRO A 84 16.07 8.89 3.81
CA PRO A 84 15.31 8.32 2.69
C PRO A 84 15.84 6.94 2.24
N LYS A 85 17.05 6.58 2.67
CA LYS A 85 17.61 5.23 2.59
C LYS A 85 18.10 4.87 3.98
N TYR A 86 17.72 3.71 4.47
CA TYR A 86 18.03 3.28 5.82
C TYR A 86 18.36 1.79 5.88
N THR A 87 18.94 1.36 7.00
CA THR A 87 19.32 -0.03 7.25
C THR A 87 18.29 -0.73 8.13
N GLN A 88 18.38 -2.06 8.24
CA GLN A 88 17.54 -2.81 9.19
C GLN A 88 17.74 -2.33 10.64
N ASP A 89 18.95 -1.96 11.02
CA ASP A 89 19.25 -1.47 12.38
C ASP A 89 18.58 -0.12 12.65
N ASP A 90 18.52 0.77 11.66
CA ASP A 90 17.74 2.01 11.76
C ASP A 90 16.26 1.74 12.02
N LEU A 91 15.65 0.81 11.27
CA LEU A 91 14.24 0.43 11.43
C LEU A 91 13.96 -0.28 12.77
N ASN A 92 14.91 -1.09 13.23
CA ASN A 92 14.78 -1.78 14.52
C ASN A 92 14.76 -0.79 15.69
N ARG A 93 15.51 0.31 15.58
CA ARG A 93 15.57 1.39 16.58
C ARG A 93 14.38 2.34 16.52
N LEU A 94 13.69 2.43 15.38
CA LEU A 94 12.48 3.24 15.25
C LEU A 94 11.35 2.66 16.09
N ASP A 95 10.82 3.40 17.06
CA ASP A 95 9.59 3.02 17.76
C ASP A 95 8.37 3.69 17.13
N LEU A 96 7.48 2.90 16.50
CA LEU A 96 6.27 3.45 15.87
C LEU A 96 5.24 3.93 16.92
N GLU A 97 5.31 3.46 18.17
CA GLU A 97 4.41 3.94 19.23
C GLU A 97 4.67 5.42 19.54
N GLU A 98 5.94 5.82 19.64
CA GLU A 98 6.34 7.22 19.86
C GLU A 98 5.96 8.15 18.70
N HIS A 99 5.80 7.58 17.51
CA HIS A 99 5.49 8.30 16.27
C HIS A 99 4.04 8.14 15.84
N LYS A 100 3.19 7.49 16.64
CA LYS A 100 1.81 7.15 16.26
C LYS A 100 1.00 8.35 15.78
N TRP A 101 1.22 9.52 16.38
CA TRP A 101 0.57 10.78 16.03
C TRP A 101 0.86 11.26 14.60
N LEU A 102 1.84 10.69 13.90
CA LEU A 102 2.16 10.99 12.50
C LEU A 102 1.34 10.19 11.47
N TRP A 103 0.42 9.31 11.89
CA TRP A 103 -0.30 8.44 10.96
C TRP A 103 -1.07 9.24 9.88
N GLU A 104 -1.70 10.35 10.24
CA GLU A 104 -2.44 11.20 9.31
C GLU A 104 -1.51 11.76 8.23
N LYS A 105 -0.32 12.19 8.63
CA LYS A 105 0.68 12.76 7.72
C LYS A 105 1.34 11.71 6.84
N SER A 106 1.56 10.50 7.37
CA SER A 106 1.99 9.34 6.58
C SER A 106 0.99 9.05 5.46
N LEU A 107 -0.30 9.12 5.77
CA LEU A 107 -1.35 8.92 4.77
C LEU A 107 -1.45 10.08 3.78
N GLU A 108 -1.36 11.33 4.26
CA GLU A 108 -1.42 12.54 3.43
C GLU A 108 -0.27 12.62 2.43
N TYR A 109 0.94 12.21 2.83
CA TYR A 109 2.14 12.38 2.03
C TYR A 109 2.66 11.10 1.38
N LEU A 110 2.32 9.92 1.87
CA LEU A 110 2.72 8.64 1.24
C LEU A 110 1.55 7.70 0.95
N GLY A 111 0.32 8.02 1.35
CA GLY A 111 -0.81 7.12 1.14
C GLY A 111 -0.69 5.77 1.86
N ASN A 112 0.26 5.65 2.78
CA ASN A 112 0.58 4.43 3.49
C ASN A 112 0.49 4.66 4.99
N VAL A 113 0.05 3.63 5.68
CA VAL A 113 -0.02 3.56 7.14
C VAL A 113 0.21 2.11 7.56
N SER A 114 0.40 1.92 8.86
CA SER A 114 0.46 0.58 9.44
C SER A 114 -0.55 0.43 10.57
N ALA A 115 -0.91 -0.82 10.87
CA ALA A 115 -1.78 -1.16 11.99
C ALA A 115 -1.38 -2.51 12.59
N LYS A 116 -1.76 -2.75 13.86
CA LYS A 116 -1.54 -4.07 14.47
C LYS A 116 -2.57 -5.07 13.91
N PRO A 117 -2.19 -6.33 13.68
CA PRO A 117 -3.09 -7.35 13.13
C PRO A 117 -4.46 -7.44 13.79
N LYS A 118 -4.51 -7.34 15.12
CA LYS A 118 -5.74 -7.45 15.93
C LYS A 118 -6.74 -6.32 15.70
N ASP A 119 -6.29 -5.19 15.16
CA ASP A 119 -7.10 -3.97 14.98
C ASP A 119 -7.65 -3.86 13.54
N ILE A 120 -7.40 -4.88 12.71
CA ILE A 120 -7.75 -4.90 11.28
C ILE A 120 -8.95 -5.84 11.06
N THR A 121 -10.01 -5.29 10.49
CA THR A 121 -11.16 -6.07 10.04
C THR A 121 -11.09 -6.27 8.53
N ILE A 122 -11.09 -7.52 8.06
CA ILE A 122 -11.13 -7.81 6.63
C ILE A 122 -12.57 -7.63 6.13
N ILE A 123 -12.77 -6.79 5.12
CA ILE A 123 -14.10 -6.51 4.55
C ILE A 123 -14.25 -7.01 3.11
N GLY A 124 -13.15 -7.41 2.46
CA GLY A 124 -13.21 -8.08 1.16
C GLY A 124 -11.84 -8.45 0.61
N CYS A 125 -11.85 -9.25 -0.46
CA CYS A 125 -10.63 -9.65 -1.16
C CYS A 125 -10.92 -9.79 -2.66
N ARG A 126 -10.00 -9.31 -3.48
CA ARG A 126 -10.02 -9.46 -4.93
C ARG A 126 -8.71 -10.07 -5.40
N VAL A 127 -8.80 -11.15 -6.17
CA VAL A 127 -7.66 -11.70 -6.93
C VAL A 127 -7.66 -11.08 -8.32
N PHE A 128 -6.48 -10.76 -8.84
CA PHE A 128 -6.27 -10.19 -10.17
C PHE A 128 -4.94 -10.67 -10.75
N ASP A 129 -4.81 -10.62 -12.08
CA ASP A 129 -3.57 -10.95 -12.80
C ASP A 129 -2.72 -9.68 -12.99
N THR A 130 -1.41 -9.78 -12.79
CA THR A 130 -0.50 -8.62 -12.86
C THR A 130 -0.01 -8.29 -14.26
N THR A 131 -0.53 -8.92 -15.31
CA THR A 131 -0.12 -8.63 -16.70
C THR A 131 -0.19 -7.14 -16.95
N ASN A 132 0.97 -6.58 -17.32
CA ASN A 132 1.19 -5.16 -17.60
C ASN A 132 0.94 -4.18 -16.43
N LEU A 133 0.72 -4.65 -15.20
CA LEU A 133 0.48 -3.78 -14.04
C LEU A 133 1.56 -2.70 -13.88
N LEU A 134 2.83 -3.03 -14.09
CA LEU A 134 3.94 -2.07 -13.96
C LEU A 134 3.89 -0.93 -15.00
N SER A 135 3.21 -1.11 -16.13
CA SER A 135 3.06 0.00 -17.09
C SER A 135 2.10 1.09 -16.62
N VAL A 136 1.27 0.78 -15.61
CA VAL A 136 0.29 1.70 -15.03
C VAL A 136 0.52 1.94 -13.53
N CYS A 137 1.39 1.16 -12.89
CA CYS A 137 1.64 1.16 -11.45
C CYS A 137 3.10 0.82 -11.15
N ASP A 138 4.00 1.77 -11.44
CA ASP A 138 5.41 1.75 -11.01
C ASP A 138 5.72 2.99 -10.15
N PRO A 139 5.15 3.08 -8.95
CA PRO A 139 5.37 4.22 -8.08
C PRO A 139 6.80 4.18 -7.51
N GLY A 140 7.54 5.27 -7.69
CA GLY A 140 8.59 5.60 -6.73
C GLY A 140 7.93 5.99 -5.41
N ILE A 141 7.99 5.14 -4.38
CA ILE A 141 7.38 5.40 -3.06
C ILE A 141 8.10 6.57 -2.37
N THR A 142 7.62 7.78 -2.66
CA THR A 142 8.21 9.04 -2.22
C THR A 142 7.09 10.07 -2.01
N PRO A 143 7.28 11.08 -1.14
CA PRO A 143 6.26 12.10 -0.92
C PRO A 143 5.88 12.89 -2.18
N ILE A 144 6.88 13.22 -3.01
CA ILE A 144 6.65 13.98 -4.24
C ILE A 144 5.82 13.16 -5.24
N ASN A 145 6.11 11.87 -5.39
CA ASN A 145 5.35 11.01 -6.29
C ASN A 145 3.90 10.86 -5.83
N TYR A 146 3.66 10.67 -4.53
CA TYR A 146 2.30 10.57 -4.00
C TYR A 146 1.52 11.88 -4.17
N MET A 147 2.17 13.03 -3.96
CA MET A 147 1.52 14.33 -4.16
C MET A 147 1.06 14.54 -5.62
N LEU A 148 1.79 14.00 -6.60
CA LEU A 148 1.47 14.13 -8.02
C LEU A 148 0.50 13.05 -8.52
N MET A 149 0.66 11.81 -8.06
CA MET A 149 0.04 10.63 -8.64
C MET A 149 -0.84 9.84 -7.63
N GLY A 150 -0.90 10.26 -6.38
CA GLY A 150 -1.58 9.54 -5.30
C GLY A 150 -3.05 9.29 -5.57
N GLU A 151 -3.77 10.29 -6.09
CA GLU A 151 -5.18 10.15 -6.48
C GLU A 151 -5.34 9.13 -7.62
N TYR A 152 -4.46 9.16 -8.62
CA TYR A 152 -4.46 8.20 -9.72
C TYR A 152 -4.25 6.77 -9.20
N TYR A 153 -3.27 6.55 -8.33
CA TYR A 153 -2.98 5.23 -7.77
C TYR A 153 -4.08 4.74 -6.81
N HIS A 154 -4.72 5.65 -6.07
CA HIS A 154 -5.90 5.33 -5.26
C HIS A 154 -7.04 4.83 -6.14
N LYS A 155 -7.39 5.57 -7.20
CA LYS A 155 -8.41 5.16 -8.17
C LYS A 155 -8.05 3.83 -8.83
N LEU A 156 -6.79 3.60 -9.18
CA LEU A 156 -6.33 2.32 -9.73
C LEU A 156 -6.51 1.17 -8.73
N THR A 157 -6.23 1.41 -7.45
CA THR A 157 -6.44 0.40 -6.39
C THR A 157 -7.90 0.01 -6.27
N GLU A 158 -8.81 1.00 -6.25
CA GLU A 158 -10.25 0.75 -6.20
C GLU A 158 -10.75 0.05 -7.47
N TRP A 159 -10.32 0.52 -8.64
CA TRP A 159 -10.66 -0.04 -9.95
C TRP A 159 -10.33 -1.54 -10.04
N ILE A 160 -9.12 -1.92 -9.65
CA ILE A 160 -8.70 -3.32 -9.63
C ILE A 160 -9.56 -4.10 -8.62
N PHE A 161 -9.82 -3.54 -7.44
CA PHE A 161 -10.61 -4.22 -6.41
C PHE A 161 -12.07 -4.49 -6.86
N GLU A 162 -12.66 -3.57 -7.62
CA GLU A 162 -13.99 -3.72 -8.24
C GLU A 162 -14.05 -4.86 -9.26
N GLY A 163 -12.88 -5.35 -9.72
CA GLY A 163 -12.75 -6.50 -10.60
C GLY A 163 -12.36 -6.13 -12.03
N ASN A 164 -11.99 -4.88 -12.27
CA ASN A 164 -11.54 -4.43 -13.56
C ASN A 164 -10.05 -4.75 -13.79
N ASN A 165 -9.66 -4.86 -15.07
CA ASN A 165 -8.27 -5.11 -15.42
C ASN A 165 -7.41 -3.84 -15.23
N PRO A 166 -6.14 -3.96 -14.80
CA PRO A 166 -5.24 -2.83 -14.64
C PRO A 166 -5.00 -2.03 -15.93
N ILE A 167 -5.19 -2.67 -17.09
CA ILE A 167 -5.16 -2.00 -18.38
C ILE A 167 -6.47 -2.26 -19.09
N ASP A 168 -7.40 -1.31 -18.95
CA ASP A 168 -8.42 -1.09 -19.94
C ASP A 168 -8.25 0.34 -20.49
N PHE A 169 -7.56 0.47 -21.63
CA PHE A 169 -7.32 1.75 -22.30
C PHE A 169 -8.61 2.49 -22.70
N ARG A 170 -9.76 1.83 -22.59
CA ARG A 170 -11.07 2.44 -22.88
C ARG A 170 -11.60 3.21 -21.67
N ASP A 171 -11.06 2.99 -20.47
CA ASP A 171 -11.61 3.57 -19.26
C ASP A 171 -11.07 4.98 -18.96
N PRO A 172 -11.96 5.95 -18.65
CA PRO A 172 -11.58 7.33 -18.35
C PRO A 172 -10.56 7.52 -17.21
N ILE A 173 -10.32 6.56 -16.33
CA ILE A 173 -9.32 6.69 -15.24
C ILE A 173 -7.89 6.84 -15.77
N PHE A 174 -7.61 6.31 -16.95
CA PHE A 174 -6.31 6.44 -17.62
C PHE A 174 -6.20 7.69 -18.50
N ARG A 175 -7.25 8.51 -18.55
CA ARG A 175 -7.16 9.84 -19.16
C ARG A 175 -6.71 10.79 -18.06
N PRO A 176 -5.53 11.42 -18.19
CA PRO A 176 -5.14 12.45 -17.25
C PRO A 176 -6.25 13.49 -17.18
N SER A 177 -6.91 13.61 -16.02
CA SER A 177 -7.80 14.73 -15.78
C SER A 177 -6.93 15.98 -15.71
N ALA A 178 -6.87 16.71 -16.82
CA ALA A 178 -6.32 18.05 -16.95
C ALA A 178 -4.83 18.21 -16.58
N ILE A 179 -3.95 17.86 -17.51
CA ILE A 179 -2.77 18.70 -17.76
C ILE A 179 -3.19 19.66 -18.88
N ILE A 180 -3.42 20.93 -18.51
CA ILE A 180 -3.81 22.07 -19.34
C ILE A 180 -5.32 22.23 -19.52
N ASP A 181 -5.98 22.74 -18.48
CA ASP A 181 -7.02 23.76 -18.69
C ASP A 181 -6.34 25.13 -18.53
N ARG A 182 -5.51 25.50 -19.52
CA ARG A 182 -5.05 26.89 -19.64
C ARG A 182 -6.27 27.68 -20.08
N LYS A 183 -6.96 28.30 -19.12
CA LYS A 183 -7.82 29.43 -19.42
C LYS A 183 -6.98 30.46 -20.19
N ALA A 184 -7.40 30.69 -21.43
CA ALA A 184 -6.96 31.77 -22.28
C ALA A 184 -7.33 33.14 -21.68
#